data_AF-X6C3Y8-F1
#
_entry.id   AF-X6C3Y8-F1
#
_cell.length_a   1.000
_cell.length_b   1.000
_cell.length_c   1.000
_cell.angle_alpha   90.00
_cell.angle_beta   90.00
_cell.angle_gamma   90.00
#
_symmetry.space_group_name_H-M   'P 1'
#
loop_
_entity.id
_entity.type
_entity.pdbx_description
1 polymer ?
#
loop_
_entity_poly.entity_id
_entity_poly.type
_entity_poly.pdbx_seq_one_letter_code
_entity_poly.pdbx_strand_id
1 'polypeptide(L)'
;MAPAKPPKTTTAALEFEAIQSKAAGFKARDRELRTEQIALEQTGVRPEEKVAGPGVRDWAAALLDGSTVPAERQPSDGEKLHAIITERQALALAIEALTHRENQARIAAAAEAVRTSAAIWRAIVRRRVDAVLELRRANAAAANYREAIRSIAKSSPALICDAQSGLLFGQPIVGDASYVFLEAACKAGFVTRKEITNAA
;
A
#
# COMPACT_ATOMS: atom_id res chain seq x y z
N MET A 1 20.22 -3.97 -26.42
CA MET A 1 18.97 -4.07 -25.63
C MET A 1 18.16 -2.82 -25.89
N ALA A 2 17.02 -2.93 -26.59
CA ALA A 2 16.14 -1.78 -26.80
C ALA A 2 15.43 -1.44 -25.48
N PRO A 3 15.29 -0.14 -25.13
CA PRO A 3 14.54 0.27 -23.95
C PRO A 3 13.07 -0.14 -24.11
N ALA A 4 12.52 -0.82 -23.12
CA ALA A 4 11.13 -1.22 -23.09
C ALA A 4 10.23 0.02 -23.22
N LYS A 5 9.34 -0.01 -24.21
CA LYS A 5 8.34 1.03 -24.45
C LYS A 5 7.52 1.24 -23.17
N PRO A 6 7.31 2.48 -22.69
CA PRO A 6 6.56 2.71 -21.46
C PRO A 6 5.16 2.10 -21.60
N PRO A 7 4.64 1.43 -20.56
CA PRO A 7 3.34 0.80 -20.63
C PRO A 7 2.27 1.86 -20.93
N LYS A 8 1.38 1.55 -21.87
CA LYS A 8 0.18 2.35 -22.15
C LYS A 8 -0.54 2.59 -20.83
N THR A 9 -0.94 3.84 -20.57
CA THR A 9 -1.72 4.26 -19.42
C THR A 9 -2.87 3.28 -19.21
N THR A 10 -2.76 2.44 -18.18
CA THR A 10 -3.72 1.38 -17.92
C THR A 10 -5.02 1.99 -17.42
N THR A 11 -6.16 1.34 -17.69
CA THR A 11 -7.49 1.75 -17.20
C THR A 11 -7.48 2.04 -15.69
N ALA A 12 -6.67 1.31 -14.93
CA ALA A 12 -6.46 1.52 -13.49
C ALA A 12 -5.83 2.89 -13.15
N ALA A 13 -4.90 3.41 -13.96
CA ALA A 13 -4.27 4.71 -13.72
C ALA A 13 -5.28 5.86 -13.86
N LEU A 14 -6.19 5.75 -14.84
CA LEU A 14 -7.29 6.70 -15.02
C LEU A 14 -8.32 6.62 -13.87
N GLU A 15 -8.59 5.41 -13.37
CA GLU A 15 -9.46 5.22 -12.19
C GLU A 15 -8.84 5.81 -10.91
N PHE A 16 -7.52 5.69 -10.72
CA PHE A 16 -6.83 6.31 -9.60
C PHE A 16 -6.89 7.84 -9.64
N GLU A 17 -6.62 8.42 -10.80
CA GLU A 17 -6.67 9.87 -10.99
C GLU A 17 -8.08 10.41 -10.75
N ALA A 18 -9.12 9.69 -11.20
CA ALA A 18 -10.51 10.05 -10.94
C ALA A 18 -10.88 9.99 -9.46
N ILE A 19 -10.44 8.95 -8.73
CA ILE A 19 -10.67 8.83 -7.28
C ILE A 19 -9.97 9.96 -6.53
N GLN A 20 -8.71 10.26 -6.87
CA GLN A 20 -7.93 11.32 -6.24
C GLN A 20 -8.51 12.71 -6.52
N SER A 21 -8.93 12.97 -7.75
CA SER A 21 -9.61 14.21 -8.13
C SER A 21 -10.91 14.40 -7.33
N LYS A 22 -11.72 13.35 -7.21
CA LYS A 22 -12.95 13.39 -6.41
C LYS A 22 -12.69 13.63 -4.92
N ALA A 23 -11.70 12.96 -4.35
CA ALA A 23 -11.29 13.17 -2.96
C ALA A 23 -10.75 14.58 -2.71
N ALA A 24 -10.02 15.16 -3.68
CA ALA A 24 -9.56 16.54 -3.62
C ALA A 24 -10.74 17.53 -3.63
N GLY A 25 -11.76 17.28 -4.45
CA GLY A 25 -13.01 18.03 -4.45
C GLY A 25 -13.71 18.03 -3.10
N PHE A 26 -13.86 16.86 -2.47
CA PHE A 26 -14.46 16.75 -1.12
C PHE A 26 -13.63 17.47 -0.05
N LYS A 27 -12.30 17.42 -0.13
CA LYS A 27 -11.41 18.17 0.78
C LYS A 27 -11.45 19.68 0.55
N ALA A 28 -11.74 20.14 -0.68
CA ALA A 28 -11.96 21.56 -0.94
C ALA A 28 -13.28 22.01 -0.31
N ARG A 29 -14.36 21.25 -0.53
CA ARG A 29 -15.67 21.53 0.06
C ARG A 29 -15.65 21.52 1.60
N ASP A 30 -14.99 20.54 2.23
CA ASP A 30 -14.87 20.51 3.70
C ASP A 30 -14.13 21.75 4.24
N ARG A 31 -13.14 22.27 3.51
CA ARG A 31 -12.44 23.51 3.90
C ARG A 31 -13.33 24.74 3.83
N GLU A 32 -14.15 24.85 2.78
CA GLU A 32 -15.15 25.92 2.63
C GLU A 32 -16.17 25.87 3.79
N LEU A 33 -16.78 24.70 4.00
CA LEU A 33 -17.75 24.47 5.06
C LEU A 33 -17.18 24.72 6.46
N ARG A 34 -15.90 24.40 6.67
CA ARG A 34 -15.22 24.68 7.94
C ARG A 34 -15.07 26.18 8.19
N THR A 35 -14.78 26.96 7.14
CA THR A 35 -14.74 28.43 7.24
C THR A 35 -16.12 28.98 7.58
N GLU A 36 -17.18 28.48 6.93
CA GLU A 36 -18.57 28.86 7.21
C GLU A 36 -18.99 28.50 8.64
N GLN A 37 -18.65 27.30 9.11
CA GLN A 37 -18.89 26.86 10.48
C GLN A 37 -18.23 27.79 11.51
N ILE A 38 -16.96 28.12 11.31
CA ILE A 38 -16.22 29.01 12.23
C ILE A 38 -16.90 30.39 12.29
N ALA A 39 -17.34 30.92 11.14
CA ALA A 39 -18.04 32.20 11.10
C ALA A 39 -19.36 32.18 11.91
N LEU A 40 -20.16 31.12 11.78
CA LEU A 40 -21.40 30.95 12.53
C LEU A 40 -21.15 30.74 14.03
N GLU A 41 -20.16 29.93 14.40
CA GLU A 41 -19.80 29.70 15.80
C GLU A 41 -19.29 30.98 16.50
N GLN A 42 -18.53 31.82 15.78
CA GLN A 42 -18.06 33.12 16.31
C GLN A 42 -19.20 34.09 16.60
N THR A 43 -20.33 33.98 15.90
CA THR A 43 -21.52 34.79 16.16
C THR A 43 -22.36 34.27 17.34
N GLY A 44 -21.93 33.18 18.00
CA GLY A 44 -22.63 32.60 19.15
C GLY A 44 -23.85 31.74 18.79
N VAL A 45 -24.03 31.44 17.51
CA VAL A 45 -25.11 30.58 17.02
C VAL A 45 -24.89 29.15 17.52
N ARG A 46 -25.95 28.52 18.04
CA ARG A 46 -25.94 27.11 18.42
C ARG A 46 -26.55 26.26 17.30
N PRO A 47 -26.05 25.04 17.06
CA PRO A 47 -26.65 24.14 16.07
C PRO A 47 -28.09 23.80 16.47
N GLU A 48 -29.01 23.89 15.51
CA GLU A 48 -30.41 23.52 15.67
C GLU A 48 -30.75 22.48 14.61
N GLU A 49 -31.37 21.36 15.02
CA GLU A 49 -31.89 20.40 14.05
C GLU A 49 -32.95 21.06 13.16
N LYS A 50 -32.96 20.69 11.88
CA LYS A 50 -33.93 21.22 10.93
C LYS A 50 -35.34 20.87 11.40
N VAL A 51 -36.14 21.88 11.69
CA VAL A 51 -37.55 21.67 12.02
C VAL A 51 -38.26 21.31 10.72
N ALA A 52 -38.95 20.16 10.71
CA ALA A 52 -39.81 19.80 9.58
C ALA A 52 -40.81 20.93 9.32
N GLY A 53 -41.13 21.19 8.04
CA GLY A 53 -42.02 22.26 7.62
C GLY A 53 -43.43 22.20 8.26
N PRO A 54 -44.36 23.08 7.82
CA PRO A 54 -45.68 23.20 8.46
C PRO A 54 -46.32 21.84 8.68
N GLY A 55 -46.81 21.58 9.90
CA GLY A 55 -47.41 20.30 10.22
C GLY A 55 -48.66 20.05 9.37
N VAL A 56 -49.11 18.79 9.29
CA VAL A 56 -50.34 18.43 8.56
C VAL A 56 -51.55 19.28 9.03
N ARG A 57 -51.56 19.66 10.31
CA ARG A 57 -52.57 20.55 10.88
C ARG A 57 -52.50 21.99 10.33
N ASP A 58 -51.30 22.52 10.14
CA ASP A 58 -51.10 23.87 9.60
C ASP A 58 -51.48 23.92 8.11
N TRP A 59 -51.20 22.84 7.37
CA TRP A 59 -51.68 22.65 6.00
C TRP A 59 -53.20 22.53 5.91
N ALA A 60 -53.81 21.76 6.81
CA ALA A 60 -55.25 21.61 6.85
C ALA A 60 -55.94 22.95 7.18
N ALA A 61 -55.41 23.73 8.12
CA ALA A 61 -55.91 25.06 8.44
C ALA A 61 -55.77 26.02 7.26
N ALA A 62 -54.61 26.06 6.59
CA ALA A 62 -54.39 26.91 5.42
C ALA A 62 -55.35 26.59 4.25
N LEU A 63 -55.60 25.30 4.00
CA LEU A 63 -56.55 24.84 2.97
C LEU A 63 -58.01 25.17 3.30
N LEU A 64 -58.39 25.12 4.59
CA LEU A 64 -59.76 25.41 5.04
C LEU A 64 -60.06 26.92 5.11
N ASP A 65 -59.07 27.72 5.51
CA ASP A 65 -59.23 29.17 5.72
C ASP A 65 -58.92 29.99 4.45
N GLY A 66 -58.49 29.35 3.36
CA GLY A 66 -58.12 30.01 2.11
C GLY A 66 -56.85 30.89 2.22
N SER A 67 -56.07 30.71 3.28
CA SER A 67 -54.83 31.44 3.52
C SER A 67 -53.66 30.79 2.78
N THR A 68 -52.72 31.61 2.32
CA THR A 68 -51.50 31.09 1.68
C THR A 68 -50.67 30.32 2.71
N VAL A 69 -50.35 29.06 2.41
CA VAL A 69 -49.43 28.25 3.20
C VAL A 69 -48.14 29.06 3.43
N PRO A 70 -47.60 29.11 4.66
CA PRO A 70 -46.37 29.84 4.93
C PRO A 70 -45.28 29.43 3.94
N ALA A 71 -44.69 30.40 3.24
CA ALA A 71 -43.58 30.16 2.34
C ALA A 71 -42.49 29.34 3.02
N GLU A 72 -41.74 28.53 2.26
CA GLU A 72 -40.61 27.76 2.77
C GLU A 72 -39.77 28.66 3.69
N ARG A 73 -39.79 28.31 4.98
CA ARG A 73 -39.09 29.05 6.01
C ARG A 73 -37.62 29.10 5.62
N GLN A 74 -37.06 30.31 5.50
CA GLN A 74 -35.61 30.43 5.33
C GLN A 74 -34.94 29.79 6.55
N PRO A 75 -33.94 28.93 6.33
CA PRO A 75 -33.33 28.18 7.42
C PRO A 75 -32.72 29.15 8.44
N SER A 76 -32.93 28.86 9.72
CA SER A 76 -32.27 29.62 10.79
C SER A 76 -30.75 29.46 10.68
N ASP A 77 -29.99 30.39 11.24
CA ASP A 77 -28.53 30.24 11.26
C ASP A 77 -28.10 28.99 12.06
N GLY A 78 -28.90 28.57 13.05
CA GLY A 78 -28.72 27.30 13.75
C GLY A 78 -28.96 26.07 12.87
N GLU A 79 -29.99 26.10 12.02
CA GLU A 79 -30.28 25.05 11.05
C GLU A 79 -29.21 24.98 9.95
N LYS A 80 -28.67 26.13 9.51
CA LYS A 80 -27.52 26.19 8.60
C LYS A 80 -26.28 25.57 9.24
N LEU A 81 -25.99 25.90 10.50
CA LEU A 81 -24.85 25.33 11.23
C LEU A 81 -24.98 23.82 11.38
N HIS A 82 -26.16 23.31 11.73
CA HIS A 82 -26.42 21.88 11.79
C HIS A 82 -26.24 21.19 10.42
N ALA A 83 -26.77 21.79 9.34
CA ALA A 83 -26.59 21.28 7.99
C ALA A 83 -25.11 21.21 7.59
N ILE A 84 -24.32 22.25 7.90
CA ILE A 84 -22.87 22.28 7.67
C ILE A 84 -22.17 21.14 8.43
N ILE A 85 -22.46 20.97 9.72
CA ILE A 85 -21.86 19.88 10.53
C ILE A 85 -22.20 18.51 9.93
N THR A 86 -23.45 18.32 9.53
CA THR A 86 -23.93 17.06 8.91
C THR A 86 -23.22 16.81 7.57
N GLU A 87 -23.11 17.82 6.70
CA GLU A 87 -22.43 17.72 5.42
C GLU A 87 -20.94 17.38 5.61
N ARG A 88 -20.26 18.03 6.56
CA ARG A 88 -18.85 17.74 6.89
C ARG A 88 -18.64 16.30 7.37
N GLN A 89 -19.55 15.78 8.19
CA GLN A 89 -19.52 14.36 8.59
C GLN A 89 -19.72 13.42 7.39
N ALA A 90 -20.66 13.74 6.50
CA ALA A 90 -20.89 12.96 5.28
C ALA A 90 -19.66 12.99 4.35
N LEU A 91 -19.00 14.15 4.21
CA LEU A 91 -17.76 14.29 3.43
C LEU A 91 -16.62 13.45 4.03
N ALA A 92 -16.48 13.42 5.36
CA ALA A 92 -15.49 12.59 6.03
C ALA A 92 -15.68 11.10 5.71
N LEU A 93 -16.92 10.59 5.82
CA LEU A 93 -17.27 9.21 5.46
C LEU A 93 -17.03 8.93 3.97
N ALA A 94 -17.35 9.88 3.10
CA ALA A 94 -17.12 9.74 1.66
C ALA A 94 -15.62 9.68 1.31
N ILE A 95 -14.78 10.48 1.98
CA ILE A 95 -13.32 10.45 1.81
C ILE A 95 -12.74 9.11 2.29
N GLU A 96 -13.20 8.60 3.43
CA GLU A 96 -12.78 7.29 3.94
C GLU A 96 -13.14 6.18 2.96
N ALA A 97 -14.38 6.17 2.45
CA ALA A 97 -14.83 5.19 1.46
C ALA A 97 -14.02 5.25 0.16
N LEU A 98 -13.68 6.45 -0.33
CA LEU A 98 -12.81 6.62 -1.50
C LEU A 98 -11.39 6.09 -1.24
N THR A 99 -10.85 6.34 -0.04
CA THR A 99 -9.52 5.85 0.35
C THR A 99 -9.49 4.33 0.43
N HIS A 100 -10.54 3.73 0.98
CA HIS A 100 -10.66 2.27 1.03
C HIS A 100 -10.73 1.67 -0.39
N ARG A 101 -11.53 2.27 -1.28
CA ARG A 101 -11.63 1.84 -2.68
C ARG A 101 -10.30 2.00 -3.43
N GLU A 102 -9.57 3.09 -3.22
CA GLU A 102 -8.23 3.28 -3.78
C GLU A 102 -7.28 2.17 -3.32
N ASN A 103 -7.26 1.86 -2.02
CA ASN A 103 -6.40 0.80 -1.49
C ASN A 103 -6.74 -0.57 -2.07
N GLN A 104 -8.02 -0.91 -2.19
CA GLN A 104 -8.46 -2.16 -2.85
C GLN A 104 -8.00 -2.21 -4.31
N ALA A 105 -8.15 -1.11 -5.06
CA ALA A 105 -7.69 -1.03 -6.44
C ALA A 105 -6.17 -1.17 -6.54
N ARG A 106 -5.39 -0.57 -5.62
CA ARG A 106 -3.93 -0.72 -5.56
C ARG A 106 -3.51 -2.16 -5.29
N ILE A 107 -4.18 -2.85 -4.36
CA ILE A 107 -3.92 -4.26 -4.06
C ILE A 107 -4.21 -5.12 -5.30
N ALA A 108 -5.33 -4.90 -5.98
CA ALA A 108 -5.68 -5.63 -7.19
C ALA A 108 -4.68 -5.39 -8.33
N ALA A 109 -4.26 -4.13 -8.54
CA ALA A 109 -3.27 -3.77 -9.54
C ALA A 109 -1.89 -4.38 -9.22
N ALA A 110 -1.48 -4.37 -7.95
CA ALA A 110 -0.23 -5.00 -7.51
C ALA A 110 -0.26 -6.52 -7.73
N ALA A 111 -1.38 -7.18 -7.38
CA ALA A 111 -1.56 -8.60 -7.62
C ALA A 111 -1.46 -8.94 -9.12
N GLU A 112 -2.05 -8.12 -9.99
CA GLU A 112 -1.95 -8.31 -11.44
C GLU A 112 -0.54 -8.07 -11.98
N ALA A 113 0.15 -7.03 -11.48
CA ALA A 113 1.55 -6.78 -11.82
C ALA A 113 2.44 -7.96 -11.41
N VAL A 114 2.21 -8.56 -10.23
CA VAL A 114 2.93 -9.75 -9.78
C VAL A 114 2.62 -10.96 -10.67
N ARG A 115 1.36 -11.18 -11.06
CA ARG A 115 0.98 -12.28 -11.96
C ARG A 115 1.65 -12.14 -13.33
N THR A 116 1.56 -10.96 -13.93
CA THR A 116 2.11 -10.68 -15.28
C THR A 116 3.63 -10.70 -15.31
N SER A 117 4.29 -10.26 -14.24
CA SER A 117 5.76 -10.30 -14.10
C SER A 117 6.30 -11.58 -13.46
N ALA A 118 5.45 -12.57 -13.16
CA ALA A 118 5.84 -13.79 -12.44
C ALA A 118 7.01 -14.51 -13.13
N ALA A 119 7.00 -14.62 -14.46
CA ALA A 119 8.08 -15.26 -15.21
C ALA A 119 9.43 -14.53 -15.04
N ILE A 120 9.42 -13.19 -15.03
CA ILE A 120 10.61 -12.37 -14.82
C ILE A 120 11.16 -12.59 -13.41
N TRP A 121 10.28 -12.56 -12.40
CA TRP A 121 10.67 -12.84 -11.02
C TRP A 121 11.27 -14.25 -10.89
N ARG A 122 10.64 -15.27 -11.51
CA ARG A 122 11.18 -16.64 -11.49
C ARG A 122 12.59 -16.71 -12.09
N ALA A 123 12.84 -16.02 -13.20
CA ALA A 123 14.16 -15.98 -13.82
C ALA A 123 15.21 -15.30 -12.93
N ILE A 124 14.85 -14.20 -12.25
CA ILE A 124 15.72 -13.51 -11.29
C ILE A 124 16.05 -14.43 -10.12
N VAL A 125 15.04 -15.06 -9.52
CA VAL A 125 15.24 -16.00 -8.40
C VAL A 125 16.12 -17.17 -8.81
N ARG A 126 15.91 -17.74 -10.01
CA ARG A 126 16.74 -18.83 -10.51
C ARG A 126 18.21 -18.43 -10.63
N ARG A 127 18.51 -17.27 -11.23
CA ARG A 127 19.88 -16.74 -11.32
C ARG A 127 20.53 -16.55 -9.96
N ARG A 128 19.77 -16.08 -8.97
CA ARG A 128 20.26 -15.95 -7.59
C ARG A 128 20.58 -17.31 -6.97
N VAL A 129 19.73 -18.32 -7.19
CA VAL A 129 19.99 -19.69 -6.73
C VAL A 129 21.26 -20.25 -7.38
N ASP A 130 21.40 -20.14 -8.70
CA ASP A 130 22.58 -20.63 -9.40
C ASP A 130 23.86 -19.97 -8.85
N ALA A 131 23.84 -18.65 -8.61
CA ALA A 131 24.98 -17.94 -8.00
C ALA A 131 25.33 -18.45 -6.59
N VAL A 132 24.34 -18.76 -5.75
CA VAL A 132 24.58 -19.32 -4.41
C VAL A 132 25.13 -20.74 -4.49
N LEU A 133 24.67 -21.56 -5.45
CA LEU A 133 25.22 -22.90 -5.67
C LEU A 133 26.68 -22.84 -6.14
N GLU A 134 27.03 -21.93 -7.04
CA GLU A 134 28.43 -21.74 -7.46
C GLU A 134 29.32 -21.28 -6.29
N LEU A 135 28.83 -20.34 -5.48
CA LEU A 135 29.55 -19.91 -4.27
C LEU A 135 29.79 -21.09 -3.31
N ARG A 136 28.81 -21.98 -3.15
CA ARG A 136 28.94 -23.17 -2.31
C ARG A 136 30.02 -24.12 -2.84
N ARG A 137 30.05 -24.37 -4.15
CA ARG A 137 31.10 -25.20 -4.79
C ARG A 137 32.48 -24.59 -4.63
N ALA A 138 32.61 -23.28 -4.82
CA ALA A 138 33.87 -22.57 -4.62
C ALA A 138 34.36 -22.68 -3.17
N ASN A 139 33.45 -22.53 -2.20
CA ASN A 139 33.77 -22.69 -0.77
C ASN A 139 34.18 -24.13 -0.41
N ALA A 140 33.52 -25.14 -0.99
CA ALA A 140 33.89 -26.54 -0.81
C ALA A 140 35.28 -26.85 -1.39
N ALA A 141 35.57 -26.34 -2.60
CA ALA A 141 36.89 -26.47 -3.21
C ALA A 141 37.99 -25.80 -2.37
N ALA A 142 37.73 -24.60 -1.84
CA ALA A 142 38.66 -23.90 -0.95
C ALA A 142 38.90 -24.68 0.36
N ALA A 143 37.84 -25.27 0.95
CA ALA A 143 37.95 -26.10 2.14
C ALA A 143 38.78 -27.37 1.88
N ASN A 144 38.55 -28.05 0.76
CA ASN A 144 39.33 -29.23 0.36
C ASN A 144 40.80 -28.88 0.12
N TYR A 145 41.08 -27.74 -0.51
CA TYR A 145 42.45 -27.26 -0.70
C TYR A 145 43.13 -26.97 0.64
N ARG A 146 42.44 -26.32 1.59
CA ARG A 146 42.95 -26.10 2.95
C ARG A 146 43.30 -27.41 3.64
N GLU A 147 42.44 -28.41 3.54
CA GLU A 147 42.67 -29.72 4.16
C GLU A 147 43.85 -30.45 3.52
N ALA A 148 44.00 -30.39 2.19
CA ALA A 148 45.14 -30.94 1.48
C ALA A 148 46.46 -30.30 1.95
N ILE A 149 46.50 -28.97 2.02
CA ILE A 149 47.68 -28.25 2.51
C ILE A 149 47.96 -28.55 3.99
N ARG A 150 46.93 -28.62 4.84
CA ARG A 150 47.06 -28.98 6.25
C ARG A 150 47.66 -30.37 6.44
N SER A 151 47.23 -31.34 5.62
CA SER A 151 47.74 -32.71 5.67
C SER A 151 49.25 -32.80 5.39
N ILE A 152 49.75 -31.93 4.50
CA ILE A 152 51.17 -31.85 4.13
C ILE A 152 51.96 -31.06 5.19
N ALA A 153 51.47 -29.87 5.56
CA ALA A 153 52.16 -28.94 6.43
C ALA A 153 52.05 -29.28 7.93
N LYS A 154 51.20 -30.25 8.30
CA LYS A 154 50.83 -30.63 9.68
C LYS A 154 50.43 -29.44 10.57
N SER A 155 50.03 -28.35 9.94
CA SER A 155 49.68 -27.05 10.54
C SER A 155 48.73 -26.33 9.59
N SER A 156 48.06 -25.25 10.05
CA SER A 156 47.11 -24.50 9.22
C SER A 156 47.78 -23.22 8.69
N PRO A 157 48.39 -23.23 7.49
CA PRO A 157 49.07 -22.04 6.97
C PRO A 157 48.08 -20.94 6.61
N ALA A 158 48.50 -19.69 6.79
CA ALA A 158 47.75 -18.53 6.35
C ALA A 158 47.85 -18.41 4.82
N LEU A 159 46.75 -18.68 4.12
CA LEU A 159 46.67 -18.55 2.68
C LEU A 159 46.32 -17.10 2.30
N ILE A 160 46.87 -16.63 1.17
CA ILE A 160 46.59 -15.28 0.64
C ILE A 160 45.09 -15.17 0.33
N CYS A 161 44.44 -14.12 0.84
CA CYS A 161 43.00 -13.86 0.67
C CYS A 161 42.08 -14.95 1.25
N ASP A 162 42.57 -15.83 2.13
CA ASP A 162 41.76 -16.80 2.87
C ASP A 162 41.26 -16.17 4.18
N ALA A 163 40.45 -15.12 4.03
CA ALA A 163 39.68 -14.63 5.16
C ALA A 163 38.65 -15.72 5.51
N GLN A 164 38.81 -16.36 6.67
CA GLN A 164 37.67 -17.01 7.32
C GLN A 164 36.61 -15.93 7.43
N SER A 165 35.56 -16.04 6.62
CA SER A 165 34.54 -15.01 6.48
C SER A 165 33.75 -14.91 7.79
N GLY A 166 34.33 -14.24 8.77
CA GLY A 166 33.63 -13.58 9.87
C GLY A 166 33.21 -12.19 9.42
N LEU A 167 32.18 -11.67 10.10
CA LEU A 167 31.49 -10.40 9.84
C LEU A 167 32.46 -9.20 9.79
N LEU A 168 32.97 -8.86 8.61
CA LEU A 168 33.60 -7.57 8.36
C LEU A 168 33.08 -7.04 7.03
N PHE A 169 32.19 -6.05 7.16
CA PHE A 169 31.39 -5.35 6.14
C PHE A 169 30.11 -6.05 5.66
N GLY A 170 29.05 -5.94 6.49
CA GLY A 170 27.67 -6.27 6.12
C GLY A 170 27.16 -7.59 6.71
N GLN A 171 25.87 -7.87 6.48
CA GLN A 171 25.25 -9.16 6.83
C GLN A 171 26.08 -10.31 6.25
N PRO A 172 26.27 -11.41 6.98
CA PRO A 172 27.18 -12.47 6.59
C PRO A 172 26.70 -13.07 5.26
N ILE A 173 27.53 -12.92 4.21
CA ILE A 173 27.30 -13.49 2.87
C ILE A 173 27.19 -15.03 2.95
N VAL A 174 27.72 -15.61 4.04
CA VAL A 174 27.62 -17.03 4.40
C VAL A 174 27.06 -17.17 5.83
N GLY A 175 25.91 -16.56 6.10
CA GLY A 175 25.10 -16.84 7.30
C GLY A 175 23.92 -17.74 7.00
N ASP A 176 23.18 -18.15 8.04
CA ASP A 176 21.92 -18.90 7.95
C ASP A 176 20.97 -18.35 6.89
N ALA A 177 20.98 -17.03 6.62
CA ALA A 177 20.15 -16.39 5.61
C ALA A 177 20.30 -16.99 4.19
N SER A 178 21.51 -17.38 3.77
CA SER A 178 21.74 -18.01 2.45
C SER A 178 21.22 -19.45 2.42
N TYR A 179 21.31 -20.16 3.54
CA TYR A 179 20.75 -21.51 3.69
C TYR A 179 19.22 -21.50 3.79
N VAL A 180 18.66 -20.56 4.55
CA VAL A 180 17.22 -20.27 4.63
C VAL A 180 16.68 -19.85 3.26
N PHE A 181 17.43 -19.07 2.49
CA PHE A 181 17.07 -18.72 1.11
C PHE A 181 17.02 -19.95 0.20
N LEU A 182 18.03 -20.83 0.23
CA LEU A 182 18.00 -22.08 -0.55
C LEU A 182 16.86 -23.01 -0.11
N GLU A 183 16.58 -23.09 1.20
CA GLU A 183 15.46 -23.88 1.71
C GLU A 183 14.11 -23.33 1.23
N ALA A 184 13.92 -22.00 1.29
CA ALA A 184 12.74 -21.33 0.78
C ALA A 184 12.60 -21.49 -0.74
N ALA A 185 13.70 -21.35 -1.48
CA ALA A 185 13.74 -21.58 -2.93
C ALA A 185 13.42 -23.04 -3.28
N CYS A 186 13.86 -24.00 -2.46
CA CYS A 186 13.54 -25.41 -2.63
C CYS A 186 12.05 -25.70 -2.37
N LYS A 187 11.48 -25.16 -1.29
CA LYS A 187 10.04 -25.27 -0.99
C LYS A 187 9.18 -24.64 -2.09
N ALA A 188 9.65 -23.54 -2.67
CA ALA A 188 8.98 -22.85 -3.78
C ALA A 188 9.25 -23.48 -5.17
N GLY A 189 10.03 -24.57 -5.25
CA GLY A 189 10.28 -25.30 -6.50
C GLY A 189 11.27 -24.66 -7.47
N PHE A 190 12.05 -23.67 -7.03
CA PHE A 190 13.09 -23.03 -7.86
C PHE A 190 14.36 -23.89 -8.01
N VAL A 191 14.58 -24.82 -7.09
CA VAL A 191 15.74 -25.71 -7.03
C VAL A 191 15.38 -26.98 -6.27
N THR A 192 15.97 -28.09 -6.66
CA THR A 192 15.76 -29.38 -6.00
C THR A 192 16.74 -29.60 -4.86
N ARG A 193 16.38 -30.44 -3.88
CA ARG A 193 17.34 -30.88 -2.85
C ARG A 193 18.59 -31.53 -3.45
N LYS A 194 18.43 -32.26 -4.56
CA LYS A 194 19.55 -32.90 -5.27
C LYS A 194 20.54 -31.87 -5.81
N GLU A 195 20.06 -30.80 -6.43
CA GLU A 195 20.93 -29.70 -6.91
C GLU A 195 21.70 -29.04 -5.76
N ILE A 196 21.06 -28.87 -4.59
CA ILE A 196 21.69 -28.31 -3.38
C ILE A 196 22.77 -29.25 -2.84
N THR A 197 22.49 -30.56 -2.75
CA THR A 197 23.45 -31.57 -2.28
C THR A 197 24.64 -31.71 -3.22
N ASN A 198 24.42 -31.67 -4.54
CA ASN A 198 25.48 -31.74 -5.54
C ASN A 198 26.41 -30.51 -5.56
N ALA A 199 26.02 -29.42 -4.89
CA ALA A 199 26.84 -28.21 -4.77
C ALA A 199 27.62 -28.14 -3.45
N ALA A 200 27.45 -29.13 -2.56
CA ALA A 200 28.20 -29.30 -1.32
C ALA A 200 29.47 -30.11 -1.56
#